data_AF-A0A954XAR2-F1
#
_entry.id   AF-A0A954XAR2-F1
#
_cell.length_a   1.000
_cell.length_b   1.000
_cell.length_c   1.000
_cell.angle_alpha   90.00
_cell.angle_beta   90.00
_cell.angle_gamma   90.00
#
_symmetry.space_group_name_H-M   'P 1'
#
loop_
_entity.id
_entity.type
_entity.pdbx_description
1 polymer ?
#
loop_
_entity_poly.entity_id
_entity_poly.type
_entity_poly.pdbx_seq_one_letter_code
_entity_poly.pdbx_strand_id
1 'polypeptide(L)'
;YLAGGINLVEVDLLRIGLPPFFDADLVHLQPATGTRYLIVATRAIRPWQREVYYCPLRQRLPAVRVPLRATDADAVLDIQPLVDRVYRTGRYWQALHGELPGPALPEADAAWVRQQLASSS
;
A
#
# COMPACT_ATOMS: atom_id res chain seq x y z
N TYR A 1 4.50 17.99 -8.00
CA TYR A 1 5.58 17.58 -7.07
C TYR A 1 6.88 17.28 -7.79
N LEU A 2 6.93 16.23 -8.62
CA LEU A 2 8.16 15.82 -9.32
C LEU A 2 8.78 16.92 -10.20
N ALA A 3 7.95 17.63 -10.99
CA ALA A 3 8.41 18.77 -11.80
C ALA A 3 8.99 19.94 -10.96
N GLY A 4 8.66 20.00 -9.67
CA GLY A 4 9.21 20.97 -8.72
C GLY A 4 10.44 20.47 -7.97
N GLY A 5 11.04 19.34 -8.37
CA GLY A 5 12.23 18.78 -7.71
C GLY A 5 11.94 18.04 -6.39
N ILE A 6 10.67 17.74 -6.10
CA ILE A 6 10.25 17.09 -4.86
C ILE A 6 10.12 15.57 -5.09
N ASN A 7 10.81 14.76 -4.29
CA ASN A 7 10.61 13.31 -4.33
C ASN A 7 9.22 12.94 -3.81
N LEU A 8 8.68 11.83 -4.31
CA LEU A 8 7.35 11.36 -3.94
C LEU A 8 7.44 9.92 -3.44
N VAL A 9 6.79 9.65 -2.29
CA VAL A 9 6.46 8.29 -1.86
C VAL A 9 4.95 8.23 -1.74
N GLU A 10 4.34 7.40 -2.57
CA GLU A 10 2.89 7.20 -2.59
C GLU A 10 2.57 5.83 -1.98
N VAL A 11 1.67 5.83 -1.01
CA VAL A 11 1.16 4.63 -0.36
C VAL A 11 -0.28 4.44 -0.82
N ASP A 12 -0.49 3.51 -1.75
CA ASP A 12 -1.81 3.22 -2.29
C ASP A 12 -2.35 1.90 -1.71
N LEU A 13 -3.31 2.05 -0.80
CA LEU A 13 -4.04 0.95 -0.17
C LEU A 13 -5.52 0.95 -0.60
N LEU A 14 -5.85 1.56 -1.74
CA LEU A 14 -7.20 1.60 -2.27
C LEU A 14 -7.58 0.25 -2.89
N ARG A 15 -8.85 -0.16 -2.71
CA ARG A 15 -9.39 -1.40 -3.30
C ARG A 15 -10.02 -1.18 -4.67
N ILE A 16 -10.44 0.05 -4.97
CA ILE A 16 -11.06 0.44 -6.23
C ILE A 16 -10.47 1.76 -6.72
N GLY A 17 -10.59 1.98 -8.02
CA GLY A 17 -9.98 3.13 -8.69
C GLY A 17 -8.63 2.77 -9.30
N LEU A 18 -8.19 3.63 -10.20
CA LEU A 18 -6.79 3.64 -10.63
C LEU A 18 -6.02 4.52 -9.64
N PRO A 19 -4.83 4.10 -9.21
CA PRO A 19 -3.95 4.99 -8.46
C PRO A 19 -3.79 6.29 -9.26
N PRO A 20 -3.98 7.47 -8.65
CA PRO A 20 -4.00 8.74 -9.38
C PRO A 20 -2.69 9.06 -10.12
N PHE A 21 -1.59 8.37 -9.82
CA PHE A 21 -0.27 8.59 -10.41
C PHE A 21 0.31 7.36 -11.11
N PHE A 22 -0.50 6.32 -11.33
CA PHE A 22 -0.09 5.21 -12.17
C PHE A 22 -0.18 5.63 -13.64
N ASP A 23 0.98 5.82 -14.26
CA ASP A 23 1.07 5.85 -15.71
C ASP A 23 0.55 4.53 -16.28
N ALA A 24 0.06 4.57 -17.51
CA ALA A 24 -0.41 3.38 -18.24
C ALA A 24 0.63 2.23 -18.20
N ASP A 25 1.92 2.55 -18.12
CA ASP A 25 3.01 1.58 -18.07
C ASP A 25 3.03 0.72 -16.80
N LEU A 26 2.53 1.24 -15.66
CA LEU A 26 2.46 0.48 -14.41
C LEU A 26 1.19 -0.38 -14.31
N VAL A 27 0.22 -0.19 -15.19
CA VAL A 27 -0.99 -1.03 -15.27
C VAL A 27 -0.63 -2.48 -15.59
N HIS A 28 0.47 -2.71 -16.30
CA HIS A 28 0.98 -4.06 -16.62
C HIS A 28 1.61 -4.80 -15.43
N LEU A 29 1.92 -4.09 -14.33
CA LEU A 29 2.46 -4.69 -13.10
C LEU A 29 1.36 -5.27 -12.20
N GLN A 30 0.11 -5.33 -12.68
CA GLN A 30 -1.00 -5.88 -11.93
C GLN A 30 -0.87 -7.41 -11.78
N PRO A 31 -0.87 -7.96 -10.55
CA PRO A 31 -0.93 -9.41 -10.37
C PRO A 31 -2.25 -9.95 -10.93
N ALA A 32 -2.18 -11.16 -11.51
CA ALA A 32 -3.34 -11.83 -12.07
C ALA A 32 -4.42 -12.18 -11.04
N THR A 33 -4.06 -12.23 -9.73
CA THR A 33 -4.97 -12.56 -8.63
C THR A 33 -4.63 -11.74 -7.38
N GLY A 34 -5.66 -11.41 -6.58
CA GLY A 34 -5.53 -10.74 -5.28
C GLY A 34 -5.67 -9.20 -5.30
N THR A 35 -5.68 -8.60 -4.12
CA THR A 35 -5.86 -7.15 -3.92
C THR A 35 -4.59 -6.37 -4.27
N ARG A 36 -4.78 -5.18 -4.85
CA ARG A 36 -3.74 -4.36 -5.50
C ARG A 36 -3.29 -3.21 -4.60
N TYR A 37 -2.60 -3.54 -3.53
CA TYR A 37 -1.96 -2.51 -2.71
C TYR A 37 -0.49 -2.41 -3.04
N LEU A 38 0.02 -1.18 -3.07
CA LEU A 38 1.36 -0.88 -3.52
C LEU A 38 1.90 0.39 -2.89
N ILE A 39 3.22 0.47 -2.86
CA ILE A 39 3.93 1.70 -2.50
C ILE A 39 4.89 2.02 -3.63
N VAL A 40 4.91 3.27 -4.07
CA VAL A 40 5.82 3.73 -5.14
C VAL A 40 6.67 4.87 -4.63
N ALA A 41 7.98 4.69 -4.68
CA ALA A 41 8.94 5.76 -4.44
C ALA A 41 9.48 6.27 -5.78
N THR A 42 9.38 7.58 -5.99
CA THR A 42 9.88 8.26 -7.18
C THR A 42 10.81 9.39 -6.78
N ARG A 43 12.06 9.32 -7.26
CA ARG A 43 13.07 10.35 -7.03
C ARG A 43 12.91 11.44 -8.08
N ALA A 44 12.87 12.71 -7.66
CA ALA A 44 12.66 13.82 -8.59
C ALA A 44 13.76 13.94 -9.65
N ILE A 45 14.98 13.55 -9.30
CA ILE A 45 16.13 13.53 -10.22
C ILE A 45 16.04 12.42 -11.28
N ARG A 46 15.22 11.39 -11.06
CA ARG A 46 15.02 10.26 -11.98
C ARG A 46 13.55 9.84 -11.99
N PRO A 47 12.63 10.68 -12.50
CA PRO A 47 11.19 10.45 -12.39
C PRO A 47 10.71 9.22 -13.19
N TRP A 48 11.50 8.78 -14.17
CA TRP A 48 11.24 7.58 -14.98
C TRP A 48 11.68 6.27 -14.29
N GLN A 49 12.47 6.36 -13.21
CA GLN A 49 12.93 5.20 -12.44
C GLN A 49 12.12 5.11 -11.14
N ARG A 50 10.98 4.42 -11.23
CA ARG A 50 10.07 4.20 -10.10
C ARG A 50 10.44 2.92 -9.37
N GLU A 51 10.46 3.01 -8.05
CA GLU A 51 10.70 1.88 -7.16
C GLU A 51 9.35 1.41 -6.61
N VAL A 52 8.94 0.19 -6.97
CA VAL A 52 7.61 -0.35 -6.67
C VAL A 52 7.72 -1.44 -5.62
N TYR A 53 6.94 -1.31 -4.56
CA TYR A 53 6.82 -2.27 -3.48
C TYR A 53 5.41 -2.86 -3.46
N TYR A 54 5.29 -4.16 -3.70
CA TYR A 54 4.01 -4.86 -3.59
C TYR A 54 3.62 -5.06 -2.13
N CYS A 55 2.34 -4.84 -1.83
CA CYS A 55 1.80 -4.95 -0.48
C CYS A 55 0.65 -5.98 -0.44
N PRO A 56 0.91 -7.28 -0.66
CA PRO A 56 -0.14 -8.27 -0.69
C PRO A 56 -0.86 -8.37 0.67
N LEU A 57 -2.20 -8.37 0.65
CA LEU A 57 -3.06 -8.30 1.85
C LEU A 57 -2.69 -9.30 2.96
N ARG A 58 -2.21 -10.49 2.57
CA ARG A 58 -1.94 -11.61 3.48
C ARG A 58 -0.52 -11.60 4.06
N GLN A 59 0.32 -10.64 3.66
CA GLN A 59 1.69 -10.52 4.13
C GLN A 59 1.86 -9.20 4.88
N ARG A 60 2.94 -9.15 5.66
CA ARG A 60 3.38 -7.92 6.32
C ARG A 60 3.69 -6.85 5.27
N LEU A 61 3.30 -5.60 5.53
CA LEU A 61 3.68 -4.46 4.70
C LEU A 61 5.21 -4.32 4.65
N PRO A 62 5.79 -4.04 3.48
CA PRO A 62 7.23 -3.94 3.33
C PRO A 62 7.78 -2.69 4.02
N ALA A 63 9.06 -2.76 4.39
CA ALA A 63 9.85 -1.56 4.65
C ALA A 63 10.22 -0.91 3.31
N VAL A 64 10.10 0.42 3.22
CA VAL A 64 10.29 1.15 1.97
C VAL A 64 11.39 2.19 2.10
N ARG A 65 12.13 2.43 1.02
CA ARG A 65 13.17 3.45 0.94
C ARG A 65 12.53 4.79 0.62
N VAL A 66 12.65 5.74 1.54
CA VAL A 66 12.17 7.11 1.40
C VAL A 66 13.33 7.98 0.93
N PRO A 67 13.30 8.46 -0.33
CA PRO A 67 14.36 9.30 -0.85
C PRO A 67 14.39 10.68 -0.19
N LEU A 68 15.56 11.01 0.35
CA LEU A 68 15.89 12.33 0.92
C LEU A 68 16.53 13.21 -0.17
N ARG A 69 17.52 14.04 0.16
CA ARG A 69 18.24 14.80 -0.89
C ARG A 69 19.04 13.83 -1.77
N ALA A 70 19.38 14.25 -2.98
CA ALA A 70 20.07 13.39 -3.95
C ALA A 70 21.44 12.86 -3.46
N THR A 71 22.08 13.57 -2.53
CA THR A 71 23.35 13.19 -1.91
C THR A 71 23.20 12.32 -0.67
N ASP A 72 21.99 12.24 -0.12
CA ASP A 72 21.72 11.53 1.12
C ASP A 72 21.32 10.09 0.81
N ALA A 73 21.69 9.16 1.69
CA ALA A 73 21.14 7.81 1.65
C ALA A 73 19.63 7.85 1.94
N ASP A 74 18.88 6.95 1.31
CA ASP A 74 17.45 6.84 1.60
C ASP A 74 17.23 6.45 3.06
N ALA A 75 16.21 7.03 3.69
CA ALA A 75 15.74 6.56 4.97
C ALA A 75 14.89 5.30 4.77
N VAL A 76 15.11 4.26 5.57
CA VAL A 76 14.26 3.07 5.55
C VAL A 76 13.07 3.30 6.49
N LEU A 77 11.86 3.20 5.96
CA LEU A 77 10.61 3.37 6.70
C LEU A 77 9.88 2.03 6.79
N ASP A 78 9.76 1.49 8.01
CA ASP A 78 8.98 0.29 8.30
C ASP A 78 7.49 0.65 8.41
N ILE A 79 6.69 0.30 7.39
CA ILE A 79 5.30 0.76 7.26
C ILE A 79 4.36 0.01 8.21
N GLN A 80 4.58 -1.30 8.41
CA GLN A 80 3.71 -2.13 9.24
C GLN A 80 3.47 -1.54 10.65
N PRO A 81 4.50 -1.23 11.46
CA PRO A 81 4.27 -0.73 12.82
C PRO A 81 3.55 0.62 12.86
N LEU A 82 3.62 1.42 11.79
CA LEU A 82 2.89 2.69 11.68
C LEU A 82 1.40 2.43 11.48
N VAL A 83 1.05 1.52 10.57
CA VAL A 83 -0.34 1.10 10.34
C VAL A 83 -0.91 0.44 11.60
N ASP A 84 -0.17 -0.44 12.25
CA ASP A 84 -0.59 -1.09 13.50
C ASP A 84 -0.82 -0.08 14.62
N ARG A 85 0.02 0.96 14.69
CA ARG A 85 -0.15 2.05 15.65
C ARG A 85 -1.41 2.84 15.35
N VAL A 86 -1.64 3.26 14.11
CA VAL A 86 -2.86 3.99 13.70
C VAL A 86 -4.10 3.16 13.98
N TYR A 87 -4.07 1.85 13.65
CA TYR A 87 -5.13 0.91 13.96
C TYR A 87 -5.46 0.91 15.46
N ARG A 88 -4.41 0.79 16.29
CA ARG A 88 -4.51 0.76 17.76
C ARG A 88 -5.01 2.08 18.36
N THR A 89 -4.44 3.21 17.94
CA THR A 89 -4.81 4.52 18.50
C THR A 89 -6.17 4.98 18.04
N GLY A 90 -6.58 4.61 16.82
CA GLY A 90 -7.89 4.94 16.25
C GLY A 90 -9.03 4.05 16.74
N ARG A 91 -8.74 2.99 17.52
CA ARG A 91 -9.73 2.03 18.02
C ARG A 91 -10.56 1.36 16.92
N TYR A 92 -9.97 1.13 15.75
CA TYR A 92 -10.73 0.65 14.59
C TYR A 92 -11.36 -0.73 14.77
N TRP A 93 -10.90 -1.54 15.74
CA TRP A 93 -11.59 -2.78 16.12
C TRP A 93 -13.01 -2.54 16.64
N GLN A 94 -13.32 -1.36 17.17
CA GLN A 94 -14.65 -1.00 17.65
C GLN A 94 -15.62 -0.65 16.51
N ALA A 95 -15.09 -0.33 15.33
CA ALA A 95 -15.88 0.09 14.17
C ALA A 95 -16.19 -1.08 13.19
N LEU A 96 -15.66 -2.27 13.44
CA LEU A 96 -15.86 -3.43 12.58
C LEU A 96 -17.12 -4.20 13.01
N HIS A 97 -18.21 -4.03 12.26
CA HIS A 97 -19.50 -4.66 12.53
C HIS A 97 -19.68 -5.96 11.72
N GLY A 98 -18.92 -7.02 12.01
CA GLY A 98 -19.16 -8.41 11.54
C GLY A 98 -19.15 -8.70 10.03
N GLU A 99 -19.35 -7.70 9.18
CA GLU A 99 -19.38 -7.77 7.74
C GLU A 99 -18.11 -7.15 7.16
N LEU A 100 -17.70 -7.67 5.99
CA LEU A 100 -16.57 -7.11 5.25
C LEU A 100 -16.93 -5.69 4.79
N PRO A 101 -16.22 -4.64 5.23
CA PRO A 101 -16.49 -3.30 4.76
C PRO A 101 -16.20 -3.23 3.25
N GLY A 102 -17.10 -2.59 2.51
CA GLY A 102 -16.86 -2.26 1.11
C GLY A 102 -15.65 -1.33 0.95
N PRO A 103 -15.04 -1.24 -0.24
CA PRO A 103 -15.34 -1.97 -1.48
C PRO A 103 -15.02 -3.47 -1.42
N ALA A 104 -15.65 -4.25 -2.29
CA ALA A 104 -15.49 -5.71 -2.33
C ALA A 104 -14.04 -6.14 -2.59
N LEU A 105 -13.63 -7.23 -1.94
CA LEU A 105 -12.34 -7.89 -2.19
C LEU A 105 -12.50 -8.94 -3.30
N PRO A 106 -11.43 -9.27 -4.04
CA PRO A 106 -11.41 -10.46 -4.88
C PRO A 106 -11.80 -11.70 -4.06
N GLU A 107 -12.49 -12.66 -4.66
CA GLU A 107 -13.10 -13.78 -3.91
C GLU A 107 -12.08 -14.55 -3.05
N ALA A 108 -10.88 -14.80 -3.57
CA ALA A 108 -9.82 -15.48 -2.82
C ALA A 108 -9.40 -14.71 -1.56
N ASP A 109 -9.40 -13.38 -1.59
CA ASP A 109 -9.07 -12.54 -0.43
C ASP A 109 -10.27 -12.40 0.50
N ALA A 110 -11.49 -12.29 -0.03
CA ALA A 110 -12.70 -12.27 0.77
C ALA A 110 -12.86 -13.57 1.59
N ALA A 111 -12.67 -14.73 0.94
CA ALA A 111 -12.70 -16.03 1.60
C ALA A 111 -11.65 -16.14 2.71
N TRP A 112 -10.43 -15.67 2.46
CA TRP A 112 -9.37 -15.63 3.45
C TRP A 112 -9.75 -14.74 4.65
N VAL A 113 -10.27 -13.53 4.43
CA VAL A 113 -10.67 -12.65 5.55
C VAL A 113 -11.80 -13.28 6.36
N ARG A 114 -12.81 -13.88 5.72
CA ARG A 114 -13.89 -14.60 6.43
C ARG A 114 -13.34 -15.71 7.33
N GLN A 115 -12.35 -16.46 6.85
CA GLN A 115 -11.67 -17.49 7.65
C GLN A 115 -10.94 -16.90 8.87
N GLN A 116 -10.24 -15.78 8.69
CA GLN A 116 -9.53 -15.10 9.79
C GLN A 116 -10.49 -14.58 10.86
N LEU A 117 -11.64 -14.01 10.45
CA LEU A 117 -12.67 -13.53 11.36
C LEU A 117 -13.32 -14.68 12.16
N ALA A 118 -13.62 -15.80 11.49
CA ALA A 118 -14.16 -16.99 12.14
C ALA A 118 -13.17 -17.63 13.14
N SER A 119 -11.87 -17.51 12.89
CA SER A 119 -10.81 -18.04 13.77
C SER A 119 -10.47 -17.11 14.95
N SER A 120 -11.06 -15.92 14.98
CA SER A 120 -10.82 -14.89 16.02
C SER A 120 -12.01 -14.75 17.00
N SER A 121 -13.01 -15.62 16.87
CA SER A 121 -14.18 -15.75 17.77
C SER A 121 -13.99 -16.94 18.71
#